data_AF-A0A183TP14-F1
#
_entry.id   AF-A0A183TP14-F1
#
_cell.length_a   1.000
_cell.length_b   1.000
_cell.length_c   1.000
_cell.angle_alpha   90.00
_cell.angle_beta   90.00
_cell.angle_gamma   90.00
#
_symmetry.space_group_name_H-M   'P 1'
#
loop_
_entity.id
_entity.type
_entity.pdbx_description
1 polymer ?
#
loop_
_entity_poly.entity_id
_entity_poly.type
_entity_poly.pdbx_seq_one_letter_code
_entity_poly.pdbx_strand_id
1 'polypeptide(L)'
;MHNTSTIQHIFGRQTLALTRSWEKFSQREAATLEQLSFLHRCRDHGILSKSLRFKPTLSNEAGRLLARKYGFRVLSAIIADVHNRLCQFEAIVSDLERLQPVGTHIPRLYGLPKIYKEGLPVHPILDMHNSPYHAIAKWLAEKLKPIQRQLAPRSYRDKYEFIDDVKDINLNGDALFRRLIAFYKRAGH
;
A
#
# COMPACT_ATOMS: atom_id res chain seq x y z
N MET A 1 29.02 -10.86 -5.48
CA MET A 1 28.07 -9.91 -6.09
C MET A 1 28.02 -10.19 -7.60
N HIS A 2 26.86 -10.48 -8.16
CA HIS A 2 26.75 -10.68 -9.62
C HIS A 2 27.02 -9.37 -10.36
N ASN A 3 27.72 -9.43 -11.49
CA ASN A 3 28.04 -8.24 -12.26
C ASN A 3 26.76 -7.64 -12.85
N THR A 4 26.64 -6.31 -12.90
CA THR A 4 25.40 -5.64 -13.37
C THR A 4 25.04 -6.01 -14.81
N SER A 5 26.06 -6.30 -15.62
CA SER A 5 25.95 -6.83 -16.98
C SER A 5 25.30 -8.22 -17.02
N THR A 6 25.65 -9.10 -16.07
CA THR A 6 25.08 -10.45 -15.96
C THR A 6 23.60 -10.41 -15.61
N ILE A 7 23.20 -9.56 -14.65
CA ILE A 7 21.80 -9.43 -14.23
C ILE A 7 20.95 -8.87 -15.39
N GLN A 8 21.45 -7.85 -16.08
CA GLN A 8 20.75 -7.26 -17.22
C GLN A 8 20.58 -8.25 -18.37
N HIS A 9 21.60 -9.04 -18.66
CA HIS A 9 21.58 -10.01 -19.76
C HIS A 9 20.61 -11.16 -19.47
N ILE A 10 20.58 -11.68 -18.24
CA ILE A 10 19.76 -12.85 -17.88
C ILE A 10 18.30 -12.46 -17.61
N PHE A 11 18.08 -11.37 -16.86
CA PHE A 11 16.75 -11.04 -16.33
C PHE A 11 16.16 -9.75 -16.93
N GLY A 12 16.88 -9.10 -17.84
CA GLY A 12 16.43 -7.88 -18.49
C GLY A 12 16.61 -6.61 -17.66
N ARG A 13 16.26 -5.48 -18.29
CA ARG A 13 16.48 -4.13 -17.74
C ARG A 13 15.57 -3.80 -16.55
N GLN A 14 14.34 -4.29 -16.55
CA GLN A 14 13.36 -4.03 -15.47
C GLN A 14 13.82 -4.65 -14.15
N THR A 15 14.29 -5.90 -14.20
CA THR A 15 14.83 -6.59 -13.03
C THR A 15 16.04 -5.86 -12.46
N LEU A 16 16.98 -5.44 -13.31
CA LEU A 16 18.13 -4.64 -12.87
C LEU A 16 17.70 -3.34 -12.17
N ALA A 17 16.69 -2.64 -12.71
CA ALA A 17 16.18 -1.42 -12.11
C ALA A 17 15.57 -1.67 -10.72
N LEU A 18 14.78 -2.74 -10.58
CA LEU A 18 14.20 -3.15 -9.29
C LEU A 18 15.29 -3.54 -8.29
N THR A 19 16.30 -4.33 -8.70
CA THR A 19 17.43 -4.70 -7.85
C THR A 19 18.18 -3.47 -7.35
N ARG A 20 18.47 -2.50 -8.22
CA ARG A 20 19.13 -1.24 -7.82
C ARG A 20 18.26 -0.39 -6.90
N SER A 21 16.94 -0.38 -7.12
CA SER A 21 16.01 0.33 -6.24
C SER A 21 16.02 -0.29 -4.83
N TRP A 22 16.02 -1.61 -4.75
CA TRP A 22 16.15 -2.35 -3.50
C TRP A 22 17.48 -2.11 -2.79
N GLU A 23 18.59 -2.13 -3.52
CA GLU A 23 19.91 -1.82 -2.97
C GLU A 23 19.94 -0.40 -2.37
N LYS A 24 19.40 0.58 -3.08
CA LYS A 24 19.27 1.96 -2.57
C LYS A 24 18.37 2.03 -1.34
N PHE A 25 17.27 1.27 -1.31
CA PHE A 25 16.38 1.20 -0.16
C PHE A 25 17.11 0.64 1.07
N SER A 26 17.78 -0.50 0.92
CA SER A 26 18.56 -1.15 1.99
C SER A 26 19.68 -0.24 2.51
N GLN A 27 20.40 0.45 1.62
CA GLN A 27 21.43 1.42 2.02
C GLN A 27 20.85 2.60 2.81
N ARG A 28 19.66 3.09 2.43
CA ARG A 28 18.98 4.19 3.14
C ARG A 28 18.50 3.76 4.52
N GLU A 29 17.97 2.55 4.65
CA GLU A 29 17.58 1.98 5.93
C GLU A 29 18.78 1.88 6.88
N ALA A 30 19.87 1.26 6.42
CA ALA A 30 21.10 1.16 7.19
C ALA A 30 21.66 2.53 7.60
N ALA A 31 21.72 3.50 6.67
CA ALA A 31 22.16 4.86 6.98
C ALA A 31 21.25 5.56 8.00
N THR A 32 19.95 5.28 7.97
CA THR A 32 18.98 5.85 8.92
C THR A 32 19.14 5.25 10.31
N LEU A 33 19.44 3.96 10.42
CA LEU A 33 19.79 3.30 11.69
C LEU A 33 21.07 3.88 12.29
N GLU A 34 22.12 4.06 11.48
CA GLU A 34 23.37 4.69 11.93
C GLU A 34 23.16 6.14 12.38
N GLN A 35 22.32 6.88 11.64
CA GLN A 35 21.90 8.22 12.05
C GLN A 35 21.20 8.19 13.41
N LEU A 36 20.28 7.25 13.64
CA LEU A 36 19.59 7.12 14.92
C LEU A 36 20.57 6.83 16.06
N SER A 37 21.47 5.86 15.87
CA SER A 37 22.53 5.50 16.82
C SER A 37 23.43 6.68 17.15
N PHE A 38 23.76 7.51 16.15
CA PHE A 38 24.52 8.74 16.38
C PHE A 38 23.74 9.79 17.19
N LEU A 39 22.45 10.00 16.88
CA LEU A 39 21.62 11.00 17.56
C LEU A 39 21.32 10.61 19.01
N HIS A 40 21.08 9.33 19.29
CA HIS A 40 20.95 8.82 20.66
C HIS A 40 22.23 9.06 21.45
N ARG A 41 23.40 8.72 20.89
CA ARG A 41 24.69 9.04 21.53
C ARG A 41 24.85 10.53 21.84
N CYS A 42 24.47 11.41 20.91
CA CYS A 42 24.48 12.86 21.13
C CYS A 42 23.57 13.28 22.29
N ARG A 43 22.37 12.67 22.37
CA ARG A 43 21.41 12.93 23.44
C ARG A 43 21.93 12.45 24.80
N ASP A 44 22.47 11.23 24.87
CA ASP A 44 22.95 10.61 26.10
C ASP A 44 24.14 11.38 26.70
N HIS A 45 25.05 11.85 25.85
CA HIS A 45 26.21 12.64 26.28
C HIS A 45 25.89 14.14 26.43
N GLY A 46 24.65 14.58 26.16
CA GLY A 46 24.28 16.00 26.23
C GLY A 46 25.07 16.89 25.26
N ILE A 47 25.42 16.37 24.08
CA ILE A 47 26.19 17.06 23.03
C ILE A 47 25.27 17.39 21.84
N LEU A 48 25.38 18.63 21.33
CA LEU A 48 24.73 19.02 20.07
C LEU A 48 25.73 18.93 18.91
N SER A 49 25.36 18.19 17.86
CA SER A 49 26.09 18.16 16.60
C SER A 49 26.22 19.56 15.99
N LYS A 50 27.23 19.79 15.13
CA LYS A 50 27.49 21.13 14.58
C LYS A 50 26.26 21.74 13.92
N SER A 51 25.49 20.92 13.21
CA SER A 51 24.29 21.32 12.48
C SER A 51 23.12 21.72 13.38
N LEU A 52 23.10 21.34 14.66
CA LEU A 52 22.02 21.62 15.61
C LEU A 52 22.39 22.69 16.65
N ARG A 53 23.55 23.32 16.50
CA ARG A 53 23.97 24.44 17.35
C ARG A 53 23.44 25.75 16.78
N PHE A 54 22.36 26.23 17.38
CA PHE A 54 21.76 27.52 17.04
C PHE A 54 22.64 28.68 17.54
N LYS A 55 22.76 29.71 16.71
CA LYS A 55 23.38 30.97 17.11
C LYS A 55 22.45 31.69 18.11
N PRO A 56 22.94 32.11 19.28
CA PRO A 56 22.10 32.82 20.24
C PRO A 56 21.70 34.19 19.68
N THR A 57 20.43 34.57 19.88
CA THR A 57 19.89 35.87 19.46
C THR A 57 20.41 37.02 20.32
N LEU A 58 20.63 36.74 21.59
CA LEU A 58 21.22 37.66 22.57
C LEU A 58 22.59 37.11 23.01
N SER A 59 23.60 37.97 23.09
CA SER A 59 24.97 37.59 23.49
C SER A 59 25.05 37.11 24.95
N ASN A 60 24.04 37.43 25.75
CA ASN A 60 23.97 37.13 27.18
C ASN A 60 23.88 35.61 27.45
N GLU A 61 24.21 35.21 28.68
CA GLU A 61 24.14 33.81 29.12
C GLU A 61 22.75 33.18 28.91
N ALA A 62 21.69 33.92 29.24
CA ALA A 62 20.31 33.49 28.99
C ALA A 62 20.04 33.17 27.50
N GLY A 63 20.60 33.95 26.58
CA GLY A 63 20.48 33.71 25.13
C GLY A 63 21.19 32.43 24.69
N ARG A 64 22.36 32.14 25.27
CA ARG A 64 23.10 30.89 25.03
C ARG A 64 22.37 29.67 25.59
N LEU A 65 21.84 29.76 26.81
CA LEU A 65 21.06 28.69 27.44
C LEU A 65 19.79 28.38 26.63
N LEU A 66 19.10 29.44 26.18
CA LEU A 66 17.90 29.30 25.37
C LEU A 66 18.20 28.64 24.01
N ALA A 67 19.25 29.08 23.31
CA ALA A 67 19.69 28.47 22.05
C ALA A 67 20.05 26.98 22.23
N ARG A 68 20.75 26.64 23.34
CA ARG A 68 21.05 25.24 23.70
C ARG A 68 19.77 24.44 23.94
N LYS A 69 18.81 24.99 24.70
CA LYS A 69 17.52 24.35 24.99
C LYS A 69 16.73 24.07 23.70
N TYR A 70 16.66 25.04 22.79
CA TYR A 70 16.04 24.82 21.47
C TYR A 70 16.77 23.75 20.66
N GLY A 71 18.11 23.73 20.70
CA GLY A 71 18.94 22.68 20.12
C GLY A 71 18.51 21.27 20.51
N PHE A 72 18.34 21.02 21.81
CA PHE A 72 17.91 19.71 22.32
C PHE A 72 16.44 19.38 22.00
N ARG A 73 15.56 20.39 21.91
CA ARG A 73 14.19 20.19 21.44
C ARG A 73 14.16 19.73 19.99
N VAL A 74 14.95 20.37 19.12
CA VAL A 74 15.08 19.99 17.72
C VAL A 74 15.73 18.61 17.59
N LEU A 75 16.77 18.32 18.37
CA LEU A 75 17.38 16.97 18.42
C LEU A 75 16.33 15.90 18.74
N SER A 76 15.48 16.14 19.75
CA SER A 76 14.42 15.22 20.14
C SER A 76 13.38 15.03 19.04
N ALA A 77 13.02 16.11 18.33
CA ALA A 77 12.11 16.04 17.18
C ALA A 77 12.71 15.26 16.01
N ILE A 78 14.01 15.43 15.72
CA ILE A 78 14.70 14.67 14.68
C ILE A 78 14.77 13.18 15.06
N ILE A 79 15.05 12.85 16.32
CA ILE A 79 15.03 11.45 16.78
C ILE A 79 13.63 10.84 16.55
N ALA A 80 12.57 11.57 16.88
CA ALA A 80 11.21 11.11 16.62
C ALA A 80 10.92 10.92 15.12
N ASP A 81 11.34 11.85 14.27
CA ASP A 81 11.24 11.73 12.81
C ASP A 81 11.97 10.49 12.28
N VAL A 82 13.20 10.25 12.75
CA VAL A 82 14.00 9.10 12.36
C VAL A 82 13.34 7.79 12.79
N HIS A 83 12.77 7.70 14.00
CA HIS A 83 11.98 6.54 14.41
C HIS A 83 10.77 6.32 13.50
N ASN A 84 10.02 7.38 13.19
CA ASN A 84 8.86 7.27 12.29
C ASN A 84 9.27 6.74 10.90
N ARG A 85 10.41 7.20 10.36
CA ARG A 85 10.96 6.71 9.10
C ARG A 85 11.36 5.24 9.16
N LEU A 86 11.97 4.79 10.25
CA LEU A 86 12.31 3.38 10.45
C LEU A 86 11.06 2.51 10.54
N CYS A 87 10.03 2.93 11.31
CA CYS A 87 8.76 2.23 11.35
C CYS A 87 8.08 2.14 9.97
N GLN A 88 8.24 3.16 9.12
CA GLN A 88 7.76 3.10 7.73
C GLN A 88 8.54 2.06 6.90
N PHE A 89 9.86 1.98 7.06
CA PHE A 89 10.65 0.96 6.36
C PHE A 89 10.28 -0.45 6.80
N GLU A 90 10.16 -0.69 8.10
CA GLU A 90 9.69 -1.97 8.66
C GLU A 90 8.32 -2.36 8.13
N ALA A 91 7.37 -1.40 8.07
CA ALA A 91 6.04 -1.64 7.51
C ALA A 91 6.09 -2.02 6.02
N ILE A 92 6.96 -1.38 5.23
CA ILE A 92 7.15 -1.72 3.81
C ILE A 92 7.72 -3.14 3.66
N VAL A 93 8.75 -3.48 4.43
CA VAL A 93 9.37 -4.81 4.40
C VAL A 93 8.37 -5.88 4.80
N SER A 94 7.64 -5.66 5.90
CA SER A 94 6.57 -6.57 6.36
C SER A 94 5.48 -6.76 5.30
N ASP A 95 5.07 -5.70 4.60
CA ASP A 95 4.09 -5.81 3.52
C ASP A 95 4.64 -6.68 2.37
N LEU A 96 5.93 -6.54 2.04
CA LEU A 96 6.58 -7.28 0.96
C LEU A 96 6.81 -8.76 1.30
N GLU A 97 7.15 -9.08 2.55
CA GLU A 97 7.25 -10.46 3.03
C GLU A 97 5.92 -11.21 2.87
N ARG A 98 4.79 -10.54 3.17
CA ARG A 98 3.44 -11.11 2.98
C ARG A 98 3.09 -11.39 1.51
N LEU A 99 3.77 -10.73 0.57
CA LEU A 99 3.57 -10.92 -0.86
C LEU A 99 4.43 -12.05 -1.43
N GLN A 100 5.35 -12.63 -0.65
CA GLN A 100 6.17 -13.73 -1.12
C GLN A 100 5.31 -14.98 -1.35
N PRO A 101 5.39 -15.61 -2.54
CA PRO A 101 4.63 -16.81 -2.83
C PRO A 101 5.25 -18.01 -2.08
N VAL A 102 4.73 -18.34 -0.90
CA VAL A 102 5.12 -19.52 -0.12
C VAL A 102 4.02 -20.59 -0.23
N GLY A 103 4.36 -21.80 -0.66
CA GLY A 103 3.39 -22.92 -0.72
C GLY A 103 2.24 -22.72 -1.72
N THR A 104 2.47 -21.95 -2.79
CA THR A 104 1.45 -21.63 -3.80
C THR A 104 1.35 -22.70 -4.90
N HIS A 105 0.20 -22.77 -5.56
CA HIS A 105 -0.02 -23.68 -6.69
C HIS A 105 -0.18 -22.92 -8.01
N ILE A 106 0.18 -23.59 -9.11
CA ILE A 106 -0.03 -23.06 -10.46
C ILE A 106 -1.54 -22.92 -10.71
N PRO A 107 -2.02 -21.78 -11.24
CA PRO A 107 -3.42 -21.60 -11.60
C PRO A 107 -3.94 -22.71 -12.51
N ARG A 108 -5.16 -23.18 -12.27
CA ARG A 108 -5.78 -24.27 -13.03
C ARG A 108 -6.82 -23.72 -13.98
N LEU A 109 -6.68 -23.99 -15.28
CA LEU A 109 -7.70 -23.66 -16.28
C LEU A 109 -8.53 -24.92 -16.56
N TYR A 110 -9.85 -24.85 -16.36
CA TYR A 110 -10.77 -25.95 -16.68
C TYR A 110 -12.04 -25.42 -17.34
N GLY A 111 -12.77 -26.29 -18.04
CA GLY A 111 -14.01 -25.94 -18.73
C GLY A 111 -15.23 -26.50 -18.01
N LEU A 112 -16.23 -25.66 -17.75
CA LEU A 112 -17.54 -26.13 -17.29
C LEU A 112 -18.48 -26.37 -18.49
N PRO A 113 -19.10 -27.56 -18.62
CA PRO A 113 -20.07 -27.81 -19.68
C PRO A 113 -21.30 -26.91 -19.53
N LYS A 114 -21.73 -26.26 -20.61
CA LYS A 114 -23.04 -25.61 -20.66
C LYS A 114 -24.10 -26.68 -20.92
N ILE A 115 -24.61 -27.29 -19.85
CA ILE A 115 -25.58 -28.41 -19.86
C ILE A 115 -26.93 -28.13 -20.58
N TYR A 116 -27.20 -26.90 -21.01
CA TYR A 116 -28.49 -26.46 -21.54
C TYR A 116 -28.47 -26.01 -23.01
N LYS A 117 -27.33 -26.11 -23.71
CA LYS A 117 -27.19 -25.73 -25.12
C LYS A 117 -26.21 -26.66 -25.81
N GLU A 118 -26.72 -27.44 -26.77
CA GLU A 118 -25.90 -28.31 -27.61
C GLU A 118 -25.00 -27.50 -28.56
N GLY A 119 -23.81 -28.02 -28.85
CA GLY A 119 -22.86 -27.42 -29.80
C GLY A 119 -22.06 -26.20 -29.32
N LEU A 120 -22.24 -25.75 -28.07
CA LEU A 120 -21.43 -24.66 -27.51
C LEU A 120 -20.14 -25.15 -26.85
N PRO A 121 -19.01 -24.44 -27.04
CA PRO A 121 -17.77 -24.75 -26.33
C PRO A 121 -17.95 -24.59 -24.81
N VAL A 122 -17.16 -25.35 -24.04
CA VAL A 122 -17.12 -25.28 -22.57
C VAL A 122 -16.79 -23.86 -22.09
N HIS A 123 -17.35 -23.46 -20.95
CA HIS A 123 -17.04 -22.17 -20.34
C HIS A 123 -15.68 -22.25 -19.63
N PRO A 124 -14.63 -21.56 -20.09
CA PRO A 124 -13.33 -21.61 -19.44
C PRO A 124 -13.37 -20.87 -18.09
N ILE A 125 -12.95 -21.56 -17.03
CA ILE A 125 -12.82 -21.07 -15.66
C ILE A 125 -11.35 -21.18 -15.28
N LEU A 126 -10.77 -20.06 -14.85
CA LEU A 126 -9.44 -20.01 -14.28
C LEU A 126 -9.55 -20.01 -12.75
N ASP A 127 -9.17 -21.12 -12.12
CA ASP A 127 -9.03 -21.20 -10.66
C ASP A 127 -7.67 -20.64 -10.25
N MET A 128 -7.74 -19.52 -9.52
CA MET A 128 -6.60 -18.78 -8.99
C MET A 128 -6.46 -18.94 -7.46
N HIS A 129 -7.22 -19.84 -6.84
CA HIS A 129 -7.14 -20.09 -5.41
C HIS A 129 -5.75 -20.58 -5.02
N ASN A 130 -5.17 -19.97 -3.98
CA ASN A 130 -3.79 -20.23 -3.53
C ASN A 130 -2.71 -20.10 -4.62
N SER A 131 -2.96 -19.28 -5.66
CA SER A 131 -1.95 -18.95 -6.68
C SER A 131 -0.99 -17.85 -6.20
N PRO A 132 0.21 -17.70 -6.81
CA PRO A 132 1.13 -16.61 -6.52
C PRO A 132 0.51 -15.21 -6.60
N TYR A 133 -0.53 -15.05 -7.43
CA TYR A 133 -1.22 -13.78 -7.63
C TYR A 133 -2.27 -13.49 -6.55
N HIS A 134 -2.74 -14.51 -5.84
CA HIS A 134 -3.84 -14.38 -4.89
C HIS A 134 -3.46 -13.43 -3.73
N ALA A 135 -2.25 -13.57 -3.17
CA ALA A 135 -1.76 -12.71 -2.09
C ALA A 135 -1.65 -11.25 -2.52
N ILE A 136 -1.12 -11.00 -3.73
CA ILE A 136 -0.99 -9.66 -4.31
C ILE A 136 -2.36 -9.04 -4.54
N ALA A 137 -3.31 -9.79 -5.12
CA ALA A 137 -4.66 -9.30 -5.38
C ALA A 137 -5.40 -8.95 -4.08
N LYS A 138 -5.28 -9.79 -3.05
CA LYS A 138 -5.88 -9.54 -1.73
C LYS A 138 -5.27 -8.29 -1.06
N TRP A 139 -3.95 -8.18 -1.07
CA TRP A 139 -3.24 -7.02 -0.53
C TRP A 139 -3.63 -5.73 -1.26
N LEU A 140 -3.69 -5.75 -2.60
CA LEU A 140 -4.09 -4.60 -3.39
C LEU A 140 -5.53 -4.18 -3.07
N ALA A 141 -6.45 -5.14 -2.97
CA ALA A 141 -7.83 -4.87 -2.59
C ALA A 141 -7.92 -4.23 -1.20
N GLU A 142 -7.13 -4.71 -0.23
CA GLU A 142 -7.05 -4.11 1.12
C GLU A 142 -6.57 -2.66 1.09
N LYS A 143 -5.57 -2.32 0.27
CA LYS A 143 -5.06 -0.95 0.13
C LYS A 143 -6.04 -0.03 -0.61
N LEU A 144 -6.83 -0.55 -1.55
CA LEU A 144 -7.79 0.23 -2.35
C LEU A 144 -9.15 0.46 -1.64
N LYS A 145 -9.52 -0.38 -0.66
CA LYS A 145 -10.75 -0.22 0.15
C LYS A 145 -11.03 1.21 0.65
N PRO A 146 -10.07 1.93 1.29
CA PRO A 146 -10.34 3.29 1.75
C PRO A 146 -10.62 4.26 0.59
N ILE A 147 -9.93 4.10 -0.55
CA ILE A 147 -10.11 4.93 -1.74
C ILE A 147 -11.50 4.70 -2.36
N GLN A 148 -11.95 3.45 -2.40
CA GLN A 148 -13.29 3.11 -2.89
C GLN A 148 -14.39 3.86 -2.13
N ARG A 149 -14.27 3.99 -0.80
CA ARG A 149 -15.22 4.74 0.04
C ARG A 149 -15.22 6.23 -0.25
N GLN A 150 -14.08 6.79 -0.67
CA GLN A 150 -13.97 8.21 -1.02
C GLN A 150 -14.54 8.50 -2.41
N LEU A 151 -14.25 7.65 -3.40
CA LEU A 151 -14.64 7.87 -4.80
C LEU A 151 -16.09 7.50 -5.08
N ALA A 152 -16.62 6.46 -4.42
CA ALA A 152 -17.97 5.98 -4.63
C ALA A 152 -18.75 5.97 -3.29
N PRO A 153 -19.04 7.15 -2.70
CA PRO A 153 -19.74 7.23 -1.42
C PRO A 153 -21.18 6.70 -1.47
N ARG A 154 -21.77 6.63 -2.68
CA ARG A 154 -23.09 6.03 -2.95
C ARG A 154 -22.98 4.68 -3.68
N SER A 155 -21.89 3.95 -3.46
CA SER A 155 -21.79 2.56 -3.92
C SER A 155 -22.79 1.71 -3.13
N TYR A 156 -23.83 1.23 -3.81
CA TYR A 156 -24.76 0.26 -3.24
C TYR A 156 -24.00 -1.01 -2.86
N ARG A 157 -24.24 -1.52 -1.64
CA ARG A 157 -23.64 -2.79 -1.17
C ARG A 157 -24.35 -3.99 -1.79
N ASP A 158 -25.64 -3.84 -2.07
CA ASP A 158 -26.48 -4.91 -2.58
C ASP A 158 -27.50 -4.37 -3.61
N LYS A 159 -27.96 -5.27 -4.48
CA LYS A 159 -29.05 -5.00 -5.43
C LYS A 159 -30.33 -4.58 -4.70
N TYR A 160 -30.58 -5.06 -3.49
CA TYR A 160 -31.78 -4.70 -2.73
C TYR A 160 -31.76 -3.24 -2.26
N GLU A 161 -30.63 -2.73 -1.78
CA GLU A 161 -30.44 -1.32 -1.38
C GLU A 161 -30.69 -0.38 -2.57
N PHE A 162 -30.20 -0.76 -3.75
CA PHE A 162 -30.49 -0.02 -4.99
C PHE A 162 -31.98 -0.05 -5.37
N ILE A 163 -32.64 -1.21 -5.27
CA ILE A 163 -34.07 -1.33 -5.59
C ILE A 163 -34.88 -0.48 -4.60
N ASP A 164 -34.56 -0.52 -3.30
CA ASP A 164 -35.23 0.29 -2.27
C ASP A 164 -35.17 1.78 -2.59
N ASP A 165 -34.00 2.31 -2.95
CA ASP A 165 -33.82 3.73 -3.26
C ASP A 165 -34.47 4.17 -4.59
N VAL A 166 -34.64 3.25 -5.54
CA VAL A 166 -35.19 3.54 -6.88
C VAL A 166 -36.71 3.32 -6.96
N LYS A 167 -37.32 2.61 -5.99
CA LYS A 167 -38.77 2.29 -5.97
C LYS A 167 -39.67 3.51 -6.10
N ASP A 168 -39.26 4.64 -5.51
CA ASP A 168 -40.10 5.84 -5.39
C ASP A 168 -39.78 6.91 -6.46
N ILE A 169 -38.82 6.63 -7.36
CA ILE A 169 -38.48 7.55 -8.45
C ILE A 169 -39.54 7.41 -9.55
N ASN A 170 -40.38 8.44 -9.71
CA ASN A 170 -41.43 8.46 -10.72
C ASN A 170 -40.85 8.74 -12.12
N LEU A 171 -40.41 7.68 -12.80
CA LEU A 171 -39.91 7.73 -14.18
C LEU A 171 -41.10 7.74 -15.16
N ASN A 172 -41.72 8.91 -15.30
CA ASN A 172 -42.71 9.19 -16.34
C ASN A 172 -42.01 9.30 -17.71
N GLY A 173 -41.56 8.16 -18.26
CA GLY A 173 -41.05 8.10 -19.63
C GLY A 173 -40.34 6.80 -20.02
N ASP A 174 -39.62 6.15 -19.10
CA ASP A 174 -38.73 5.04 -19.48
C ASP A 174 -39.32 3.65 -19.25
N ALA A 175 -39.87 3.06 -20.32
CA ALA A 175 -40.40 1.69 -20.34
C ALA A 175 -39.35 0.62 -19.99
N LEU A 176 -38.07 0.90 -20.25
CA LEU A 176 -36.95 -0.01 -20.01
C LEU A 176 -36.67 -0.16 -18.51
N PHE A 177 -36.74 0.94 -17.75
CA PHE A 177 -36.56 0.94 -16.29
C PHE A 177 -37.66 0.17 -15.56
N ARG A 178 -38.91 0.29 -16.00
CA ARG A 178 -40.04 -0.49 -15.43
C ARG A 178 -39.85 -1.99 -15.63
N ARG A 179 -39.38 -2.41 -16.81
CA ARG A 179 -39.07 -3.83 -17.09
C ARG A 179 -37.94 -4.35 -16.21
N LEU A 180 -36.90 -3.54 -15.98
CA LEU A 180 -35.78 -3.90 -15.12
C LEU A 180 -36.24 -4.10 -13.66
N ILE A 181 -37.00 -3.15 -13.10
CA ILE A 181 -37.53 -3.25 -11.73
C ILE A 181 -38.46 -4.46 -11.58
N ALA A 182 -39.34 -4.70 -12.56
CA ALA A 182 -40.24 -5.85 -12.57
C ALA A 182 -39.48 -7.20 -12.66
N PHE A 183 -38.43 -7.27 -13.47
CA PHE A 183 -37.57 -8.45 -13.58
C PHE A 183 -36.88 -8.76 -12.24
N TYR A 184 -36.30 -7.75 -11.58
CA TYR A 184 -35.64 -7.94 -10.29
C TYR A 184 -36.60 -8.29 -9.15
N LYS A 185 -37.82 -7.73 -9.12
CA LYS A 185 -38.88 -8.15 -8.18
C LYS A 185 -39.31 -9.60 -8.38
N ARG A 186 -39.21 -10.13 -9.60
CA ARG A 186 -39.61 -11.51 -9.94
C ARG A 186 -38.51 -12.55 -9.67
N ALA A 187 -37.26 -12.12 -9.67
CA ALA A 187 -36.09 -12.97 -9.47
C ALA A 187 -35.64 -13.09 -8.00
N GLY A 188 -36.24 -12.32 -7.09
CA GLY A 188 -35.99 -12.40 -5.64
C GLY A 188 -36.91 -13.42 -4.97
N HIS A 189 -36.48 -14.69 -4.95
CA HIS A 189 -36.73 -15.61 -3.83
C HIS A 189 -35.52 -15.57 -2.89
#